data_AF-A0A2V9LHM7-F1
#
_entry.id   AF-A0A2V9LHM7-F1
#
_cell.length_a   1.000
_cell.length_b   1.000
_cell.length_c   1.000
_cell.angle_alpha   90.00
_cell.angle_beta   90.00
_cell.angle_gamma   90.00
#
_symmetry.space_group_name_H-M   'P 1'
#
loop_
_entity.id
_entity.type
_entity.pdbx_description
1 polymer ?
#
loop_
_entity_poly.entity_id
_entity_poly.type
_entity_poly.pdbx_seq_one_letter_code
_entity_poly.pdbx_strand_id
1 'polypeptide(L)'
;MPRLILGDRQSAALVLELLRSFLIENADSIRARIPYWDDLVAYQGAFFLSDALPPNHAATPFPARAETATVLELGWDLPAVLPALLKPFDQVPVAAMRPTRLLFARSKHAEVTVLRCTDALKNLLEGLSGEVAPAEIAARLGLEAGALDKTLRQLETLGAVLAQGSFSSSHVGSDLPQAAGKS
;
A
#
# COMPACT_ATOMS: atom_id res chain seq x y z
N MET A 1 13.76 -18.99 22.40
CA MET A 1 12.30 -18.91 22.64
C MET A 1 11.71 -17.92 21.65
N PRO A 2 10.68 -18.29 20.86
CA PRO A 2 9.97 -17.29 20.06
C PRO A 2 9.25 -16.35 21.02
N ARG A 3 9.55 -15.06 20.90
CA ARG A 3 9.00 -14.01 21.74
C ARG A 3 7.83 -13.44 20.94
N LEU A 4 6.62 -13.96 21.15
CA LEU A 4 5.42 -13.40 20.53
C LEU A 4 5.27 -11.99 21.09
N ILE A 5 5.62 -10.96 20.30
CA ILE A 5 5.43 -9.58 20.70
C ILE A 5 3.99 -9.25 20.32
N LEU A 6 3.13 -9.06 21.32
CA LEU A 6 1.77 -8.60 21.08
C LEU A 6 1.82 -7.27 20.31
N GLY A 7 1.22 -7.25 19.12
CA GLY A 7 1.20 -6.09 18.23
C GLY A 7 2.20 -6.15 17.07
N ASP A 8 2.96 -7.24 16.91
CA ASP A 8 3.71 -7.50 15.69
C ASP A 8 2.82 -8.08 14.56
N ARG A 9 3.33 -8.05 13.32
CA ARG A 9 2.57 -8.52 12.15
C ARG A 9 2.13 -9.98 12.25
N GLN A 10 2.93 -10.84 12.91
CA GLN A 10 2.61 -12.27 13.04
C GLN A 10 1.44 -12.49 14.01
N SER A 11 1.47 -11.86 15.18
CA SER A 11 0.37 -11.91 16.14
C SER A 11 -0.90 -11.27 15.56
N ALA A 12 -0.77 -10.17 14.80
CA ALA A 12 -1.89 -9.56 14.10
C ALA A 12 -2.54 -10.51 13.07
N ALA A 13 -1.74 -11.26 12.32
CA ALA A 13 -2.23 -12.26 11.38
C ALA A 13 -3.00 -13.40 12.06
N LEU A 14 -2.46 -13.92 13.17
CA LEU A 14 -3.11 -15.00 13.95
C LEU A 14 -4.46 -14.54 14.54
N VAL A 15 -4.54 -13.32 15.05
CA VAL A 15 -5.80 -12.75 15.57
C VAL A 15 -6.83 -12.59 14.45
N LEU A 16 -6.41 -12.12 13.27
CA LEU A 16 -7.29 -11.97 12.12
C LEU A 16 -7.80 -13.33 11.62
N GLU A 17 -6.94 -14.35 11.59
CA GLU A 17 -7.31 -15.71 11.20
C GLU A 17 -8.31 -16.33 12.18
N LEU A 18 -8.10 -16.16 13.49
CA LEU A 18 -9.03 -16.62 14.52
C LEU A 18 -10.41 -15.93 14.38
N LEU A 19 -10.41 -14.60 14.21
CA LEU A 19 -11.65 -13.84 14.03
C LEU A 19 -12.40 -14.29 12.76
N ARG A 20 -11.71 -14.46 11.64
CA ARG A 20 -12.30 -14.95 10.39
C ARG A 20 -12.89 -16.33 10.56
N SER A 21 -12.17 -17.24 11.20
CA SER A 21 -12.64 -18.61 11.45
C SER A 21 -13.95 -18.62 12.24
N PHE A 22 -14.03 -17.81 13.30
CA PHE A 22 -15.24 -17.68 14.11
C PHE A 22 -16.43 -17.08 13.34
N LEU A 23 -16.19 -16.09 12.48
CA LEU A 23 -17.24 -15.46 11.67
C LEU A 23 -17.74 -16.38 10.55
N ILE A 24 -16.87 -17.22 9.98
CA ILE A 24 -17.23 -18.17 8.92
C ILE A 24 -18.26 -19.20 9.41
N GLU A 25 -18.19 -19.62 10.68
CA GLU A 25 -19.16 -20.56 11.26
C GLU A 25 -20.62 -20.06 11.17
N ASN A 26 -20.82 -18.74 11.14
CA ASN A 26 -22.14 -18.10 11.06
C ASN A 26 -22.32 -17.27 9.77
N ALA A 27 -21.54 -17.56 8.72
CA ALA A 27 -21.40 -16.72 7.53
C ALA A 27 -22.73 -16.33 6.88
N ASP A 28 -23.68 -17.26 6.75
CA ASP A 28 -24.96 -17.01 6.08
C ASP A 28 -25.88 -16.10 6.88
N SER A 29 -25.95 -16.30 8.20
CA SER A 29 -26.72 -15.43 9.11
C SER A 29 -26.15 -14.02 9.13
N ILE A 30 -24.82 -13.89 9.13
CA ILE A 30 -24.14 -12.59 9.07
C ILE A 30 -24.40 -11.94 7.71
N ARG A 31 -24.25 -12.68 6.60
CA ARG A 31 -24.46 -12.16 5.24
C ARG A 31 -25.89 -11.69 5.01
N ALA A 32 -26.89 -12.35 5.60
CA ALA A 32 -28.28 -11.92 5.55
C ALA A 32 -28.50 -10.53 6.20
N ARG A 33 -27.65 -10.14 7.17
CA ARG A 33 -27.72 -8.86 7.87
C ARG A 33 -26.77 -7.81 7.31
N ILE A 34 -25.58 -8.24 6.89
CA ILE A 34 -24.50 -7.39 6.38
C ILE A 34 -23.91 -8.10 5.15
N PRO A 35 -24.41 -7.81 3.93
CA PRO A 35 -24.01 -8.54 2.72
C PRO A 35 -22.52 -8.48 2.40
N TYR A 36 -21.84 -7.44 2.86
CA TYR A 36 -20.43 -7.14 2.59
C TYR A 36 -19.54 -7.34 3.83
N TRP A 37 -19.95 -8.21 4.77
CA TRP A 37 -19.19 -8.44 6.01
C TRP A 37 -17.78 -8.96 5.78
N ASP A 38 -17.57 -9.83 4.79
CA ASP A 38 -16.25 -10.39 4.51
C ASP A 38 -15.28 -9.30 4.02
N ASP A 39 -15.78 -8.41 3.16
CA ASP A 39 -15.06 -7.20 2.73
C ASP A 39 -14.74 -6.27 3.90
N LEU A 40 -15.65 -6.10 4.89
CA LEU A 40 -15.36 -5.31 6.09
C LEU A 40 -14.24 -5.93 6.93
N VAL A 41 -14.27 -7.24 7.11
CA VAL A 41 -13.24 -7.97 7.85
C VAL A 41 -11.91 -7.91 7.11
N ALA A 42 -11.92 -8.04 5.78
CA ALA A 42 -10.74 -7.89 4.95
C ALA A 42 -10.16 -6.47 5.04
N TYR A 43 -11.01 -5.44 4.95
CA TYR A 43 -10.63 -4.04 5.10
C TYR A 43 -9.97 -3.76 6.46
N GLN A 44 -10.62 -4.18 7.56
CA GLN A 44 -10.09 -3.98 8.90
C GLN A 44 -8.83 -4.80 9.15
N GLY A 45 -8.77 -6.02 8.62
CA GLY A 45 -7.58 -6.87 8.68
C GLY A 45 -6.38 -6.24 7.96
N ALA A 46 -6.58 -5.64 6.78
CA ALA A 46 -5.52 -4.93 6.08
C ALA A 46 -5.03 -3.71 6.85
N PHE A 47 -5.93 -2.96 7.50
CA PHE A 47 -5.56 -1.85 8.39
C PHE A 47 -4.71 -2.34 9.57
N PHE A 48 -5.17 -3.39 10.25
CA PHE A 48 -4.51 -3.96 11.42
C PHE A 48 -3.12 -4.51 11.11
N LEU A 49 -2.98 -5.23 9.99
CA LEU A 49 -1.68 -5.74 9.52
C LEU A 49 -0.73 -4.61 9.11
N SER A 50 -1.25 -3.54 8.51
CA SER A 50 -0.47 -2.36 8.12
C SER A 50 0.07 -1.64 9.34
N ASP A 51 -0.73 -1.52 10.41
CA ASP A 51 -0.35 -0.88 11.67
C ASP A 51 0.73 -1.66 12.43
N ALA A 52 0.67 -2.99 12.39
CA ALA A 52 1.58 -3.91 13.08
C ALA A 52 2.98 -4.05 12.43
N LEU A 53 3.23 -3.41 11.29
CA LEU A 53 4.53 -3.42 10.63
C LEU A 53 5.53 -2.51 11.34
N PRO A 54 6.80 -2.89 11.51
CA PRO A 54 7.82 -1.98 12.00
C PRO A 54 8.08 -0.86 10.98
N PRO A 55 8.46 0.35 11.43
CA PRO A 55 8.71 1.49 10.53
C PRO A 55 10.02 1.37 9.73
N ASN A 56 10.91 0.44 10.10
CA ASN A 56 12.28 0.43 9.63
C ASN A 56 12.45 -0.46 8.39
N HIS A 57 12.91 0.12 7.28
CA HIS A 57 13.13 -0.62 6.03
C HIS A 57 14.51 -0.27 5.46
N ALA A 58 15.19 -1.29 4.92
CA ALA A 58 16.47 -1.11 4.26
C ALA A 58 16.30 -0.27 2.99
N ALA A 59 17.19 0.69 2.79
CA ALA A 59 17.21 1.50 1.58
C ALA A 59 17.57 0.65 0.36
N THR A 60 16.78 0.75 -0.70
CA THR A 60 17.05 0.11 -1.99
C THR A 60 17.70 1.10 -2.96
N PRO A 61 18.53 0.63 -3.92
CA PRO A 61 19.19 1.50 -4.89
C PRO A 61 18.20 2.18 -5.85
N PHE A 62 17.08 1.52 -6.17
CA PHE A 62 15.98 2.07 -6.94
C PHE A 62 14.65 1.99 -6.16
N PRO A 63 13.57 2.67 -6.61
CA PRO A 63 12.26 2.55 -5.98
C PRO A 63 11.82 1.09 -5.81
N ALA A 64 11.47 0.72 -4.58
CA ALA A 64 10.87 -0.57 -4.26
C ALA A 64 9.49 -0.34 -3.63
N ARG A 65 8.55 -1.24 -3.88
CA ARG A 65 7.31 -1.28 -3.10
C ARG A 65 7.65 -1.58 -1.64
N ALA A 66 7.12 -0.79 -0.72
CA ALA A 66 7.32 -1.02 0.70
C ALA A 66 6.49 -2.24 1.18
N GLU A 67 6.99 -2.98 2.17
CA GLU A 67 6.23 -4.07 2.80
C GLU A 67 4.99 -3.56 3.54
N THR A 68 5.03 -2.29 3.94
CA THR A 68 3.91 -1.52 4.48
C THR A 68 2.81 -1.24 3.46
N ALA A 69 3.06 -1.46 2.17
CA ALA A 69 2.11 -1.24 1.08
C ALA A 69 1.32 -2.52 0.76
N THR A 70 0.02 -2.54 1.04
CA THR A 70 -0.87 -3.66 0.71
C THR A 70 -1.98 -3.20 -0.23
N VAL A 71 -2.14 -3.90 -1.36
CA VAL A 71 -3.31 -3.71 -2.23
C VAL A 71 -4.36 -4.74 -1.85
N LEU A 72 -5.56 -4.27 -1.51
CA LEU A 72 -6.72 -5.10 -1.18
C LEU A 72 -7.77 -4.96 -2.27
N GLU A 73 -8.29 -6.09 -2.74
CA GLU A 73 -9.41 -6.14 -3.69
C GLU A 73 -10.69 -6.54 -2.95
N LEU A 74 -11.77 -5.82 -3.20
CA LEU A 74 -13.07 -5.94 -2.55
C LEU A 74 -14.15 -6.13 -3.61
N GLY A 75 -15.21 -6.88 -3.30
CA GLY A 75 -16.38 -7.03 -4.16
C GLY A 75 -17.37 -5.87 -4.07
N TRP A 76 -17.35 -5.15 -2.96
CA TRP A 76 -18.27 -4.06 -2.62
C TRP A 76 -17.54 -2.71 -2.55
N ASP A 77 -18.25 -1.63 -2.89
CA ASP A 77 -17.73 -0.25 -2.81
C ASP A 77 -17.75 0.27 -1.37
N LEU A 78 -16.92 -0.33 -0.52
CA LEU A 78 -16.82 0.05 0.89
C LEU A 78 -16.51 1.53 1.13
N PRO A 79 -15.61 2.19 0.38
CA PRO A 79 -15.34 3.62 0.60
C PRO A 79 -16.59 4.51 0.51
N ALA A 80 -17.58 4.13 -0.30
CA ALA A 80 -18.83 4.87 -0.40
C ALA A 80 -19.73 4.71 0.83
N VAL A 81 -19.61 3.58 1.55
CA VAL A 81 -20.48 3.25 2.70
C VAL A 81 -19.85 3.54 4.06
N LEU A 82 -18.52 3.51 4.17
CA LEU A 82 -17.79 3.72 5.42
C LEU A 82 -18.20 5.02 6.15
N PRO A 83 -18.35 6.19 5.49
CA PRO A 83 -18.77 7.41 6.19
C PRO A 83 -20.17 7.32 6.83
N ALA A 84 -21.06 6.49 6.27
CA ALA A 84 -22.38 6.25 6.85
C ALA A 84 -22.31 5.30 8.04
N LEU A 85 -21.41 4.32 8.02
CA LEU A 85 -21.17 3.39 9.14
C LEU A 85 -20.59 4.08 10.37
N LEU A 86 -19.95 5.24 10.23
CA LEU A 86 -19.43 6.05 11.34
C LEU A 86 -20.51 6.86 12.07
N LYS A 87 -21.74 6.88 11.56
CA LYS A 87 -22.87 7.58 12.15
C LYS A 87 -23.85 6.56 12.73
N PRO A 88 -24.71 6.94 13.69
CA PRO A 88 -25.83 6.08 14.08
C PRO A 88 -26.69 5.72 12.88
N PHE A 89 -27.08 4.45 12.76
CA PHE A 89 -27.94 3.94 11.69
C PHE A 89 -28.96 2.95 12.26
N ASP A 90 -30.21 3.04 11.81
CA ASP A 90 -31.28 2.11 12.19
C ASP A 90 -31.26 0.84 11.31
N GLN A 91 -30.76 0.96 10.09
CA GLN A 91 -30.55 -0.13 9.15
C GLN A 91 -29.13 -0.07 8.61
N VAL A 92 -28.54 -1.23 8.33
CA VAL A 92 -27.18 -1.32 7.78
C VAL A 92 -27.15 -0.61 6.42
N PRO A 93 -26.31 0.43 6.25
CA PRO A 93 -26.18 1.11 4.97
C PRO A 93 -25.79 0.14 3.85
N VAL A 94 -26.44 0.23 2.70
CA VAL A 94 -26.20 -0.71 1.60
C VAL A 94 -25.03 -0.22 0.75
N ALA A 95 -23.97 -1.04 0.65
CA ALA A 95 -22.89 -0.81 -0.31
C ALA A 95 -23.32 -1.28 -1.72
N ALA A 96 -22.82 -0.63 -2.76
CA ALA A 96 -22.98 -1.13 -4.13
C ALA A 96 -22.03 -2.31 -4.35
N MET A 97 -22.51 -3.38 -5.00
CA MET A 97 -21.66 -4.49 -5.45
C MET A 97 -20.85 -4.04 -6.68
N ARG A 98 -19.74 -3.35 -6.41
CA ARG A 98 -18.82 -2.80 -7.40
C ARG A 98 -17.40 -3.11 -6.96
N PRO A 99 -16.65 -3.92 -7.73
CA PRO A 99 -15.28 -4.25 -7.43
C PRO A 99 -14.44 -3.00 -7.15
N THR A 100 -13.79 -2.98 -6.00
CA THR A 100 -13.02 -1.83 -5.53
C THR A 100 -11.65 -2.28 -5.07
N ARG A 101 -10.61 -1.56 -5.49
CA ARG A 101 -9.24 -1.79 -5.03
C ARG A 101 -8.79 -0.65 -4.13
N LEU A 102 -8.15 -1.01 -3.03
CA LEU A 102 -7.63 -0.08 -2.05
C LEU A 102 -6.14 -0.32 -1.85
N LEU A 103 -5.37 0.74 -1.74
CA LEU A 103 -3.98 0.73 -1.28
C LEU A 103 -3.96 1.16 0.18
N PHE A 104 -3.43 0.29 1.02
CA PHE A 104 -3.07 0.56 2.41
C PHE A 104 -1.57 0.83 2.45
N ALA A 105 -1.16 1.87 3.13
CA ALA A 105 0.24 2.18 3.37
C ALA A 105 0.42 2.80 4.74
N ARG A 106 1.51 2.44 5.43
CA ARG A 106 1.88 3.03 6.72
C ARG A 106 3.04 3.99 6.54
N SER A 107 2.82 5.25 6.87
CA SER A 107 3.85 6.29 6.77
C SER A 107 4.91 6.11 7.85
N LYS A 108 6.04 6.83 7.70
CA LYS A 108 7.09 6.93 8.73
C LYS A 108 6.61 7.50 10.06
N HIS A 109 5.45 8.18 10.07
CA HIS A 109 4.82 8.74 11.26
C HIS A 109 3.84 7.75 11.92
N ALA A 110 3.86 6.47 11.52
CA ALA A 110 2.99 5.41 11.99
C ALA A 110 1.50 5.60 11.65
N GLU A 111 1.19 6.46 10.68
CA GLU A 111 -0.18 6.66 10.21
C GLU A 111 -0.50 5.71 9.05
N VAL A 112 -1.58 4.94 9.17
CA VAL A 112 -2.10 4.12 8.07
C VAL A 112 -3.02 4.96 7.20
N THR A 113 -2.65 5.14 5.93
CA THR A 113 -3.49 5.78 4.92
C THR A 113 -4.11 4.73 4.00
N VAL A 114 -5.37 4.95 3.64
CA VAL A 114 -6.11 4.12 2.69
C VAL A 114 -6.61 4.99 1.54
N LEU A 115 -6.35 4.56 0.31
CA LEU A 115 -6.77 5.26 -0.91
C LEU A 115 -7.22 4.29 -1.99
N ARG A 116 -8.05 4.76 -2.94
CA ARG A 116 -8.45 3.93 -4.09
C ARG A 116 -7.23 3.64 -4.97
N CYS A 117 -7.01 2.37 -5.27
CA CYS A 117 -5.93 1.90 -6.11
C CYS A 117 -6.44 1.70 -7.54
N THR A 118 -5.97 2.53 -8.47
CA THR A 118 -6.26 2.39 -9.91
C THR A 118 -5.41 1.28 -10.52
N ASP A 119 -5.76 0.82 -11.73
CA ASP A 119 -4.91 -0.12 -12.49
C ASP A 119 -3.50 0.40 -12.69
N ALA A 120 -3.38 1.68 -13.06
CA ALA A 120 -2.08 2.32 -13.25
C ALA A 120 -1.25 2.29 -11.95
N LEU A 121 -1.88 2.57 -10.80
CA LEU A 121 -1.17 2.54 -9.51
C LEU A 121 -0.79 1.10 -9.10
N LYS A 122 -1.67 0.12 -9.32
CA LYS A 122 -1.36 -1.30 -9.06
C LYS A 122 -0.18 -1.76 -9.92
N ASN A 123 -0.24 -1.53 -11.23
CA ASN A 123 0.81 -1.92 -12.18
C ASN A 123 2.14 -1.20 -11.87
N LEU A 124 2.08 0.07 -11.46
CA LEU A 124 3.25 0.79 -10.97
C LEU A 124 3.86 0.06 -9.78
N LEU A 125 3.08 -0.18 -8.71
CA LEU A 125 3.56 -0.83 -7.48
C LEU A 125 4.12 -2.25 -7.70
N GLU A 126 3.48 -3.04 -8.57
CA GLU A 126 4.00 -4.36 -8.98
C GLU A 126 5.30 -4.26 -9.75
N GLY A 127 5.53 -3.12 -10.40
CA GLY A 127 6.75 -2.82 -11.13
C GLY A 127 7.93 -2.32 -10.30
N LEU A 128 7.73 -1.95 -9.04
CA LEU A 128 8.77 -1.39 -8.15
C LEU A 128 9.47 -2.50 -7.39
N SER A 129 10.44 -3.16 -8.03
CA SER A 129 11.24 -4.23 -7.42
C SER A 129 12.44 -3.73 -6.61
N GLY A 130 12.84 -2.47 -6.75
CA GLY A 130 14.09 -1.95 -6.22
C GLY A 130 15.33 -2.21 -7.09
N GLU A 131 15.16 -2.92 -8.22
CA GLU A 131 16.24 -3.31 -9.13
C GLU A 131 16.23 -2.53 -10.45
N VAL A 132 15.12 -1.86 -10.77
CA VAL A 132 14.89 -1.19 -12.05
C VAL A 132 14.89 0.31 -11.87
N ALA A 133 15.62 1.02 -12.74
CA ALA A 133 15.70 2.48 -12.69
C ALA A 133 14.35 3.14 -13.00
N PRO A 134 14.04 4.30 -12.39
CA PRO A 134 12.79 5.04 -12.65
C PRO A 134 12.54 5.32 -14.14
N ALA A 135 13.57 5.62 -14.92
CA ALA A 135 13.44 5.88 -16.35
C ALA A 135 12.90 4.68 -17.14
N GLU A 136 13.36 3.47 -16.78
CA GLU A 136 12.91 2.22 -17.41
C GLU A 136 11.46 1.88 -16.99
N ILE A 137 11.11 2.15 -15.73
CA ILE A 137 9.74 2.02 -15.23
C ILE A 137 8.81 2.98 -15.99
N ALA A 138 9.22 4.24 -16.17
CA ALA A 138 8.46 5.26 -16.89
C ALA A 138 8.22 4.82 -18.35
N ALA A 139 9.26 4.36 -19.03
CA ALA A 139 9.18 3.87 -20.41
C ALA A 139 8.21 2.69 -20.54
N ARG A 140 8.27 1.71 -19.61
CA ARG A 140 7.37 0.54 -19.61
C ARG A 140 5.91 0.92 -19.38
N LEU A 141 5.66 1.93 -18.55
CA LEU A 141 4.31 2.40 -18.21
C LEU A 141 3.79 3.46 -19.18
N GLY A 142 4.58 3.89 -20.17
CA GLY A 142 4.23 4.98 -21.08
C GLY A 142 4.03 6.32 -20.38
N LEU A 143 4.77 6.55 -19.28
CA LEU A 143 4.67 7.76 -18.46
C LEU A 143 5.80 8.73 -18.76
N GLU A 144 5.50 10.02 -18.67
CA GLU A 144 6.52 11.07 -18.62
C GLU A 144 7.34 10.95 -17.33
N ALA A 145 8.67 11.08 -17.43
CA ALA A 145 9.58 10.90 -16.28
C ALA A 145 9.23 11.80 -15.08
N GLY A 146 8.88 13.07 -15.34
CA GLY A 146 8.49 14.01 -14.29
C GLY A 146 7.15 13.66 -13.62
N ALA A 147 6.24 13.00 -14.32
CA ALA A 147 4.98 12.51 -13.75
C ALA A 147 5.24 11.32 -12.82
N LEU A 148 6.10 10.38 -13.22
CA LEU A 148 6.49 9.25 -12.40
C LEU A 148 7.16 9.71 -11.10
N ASP A 149 8.13 10.63 -11.18
CA ASP A 149 8.83 11.13 -9.99
C ASP A 149 7.88 11.76 -8.97
N LYS A 150 6.89 12.54 -9.45
CA LYS A 150 5.88 13.14 -8.57
C LYS A 150 5.06 12.06 -7.87
N THR A 151 4.61 11.04 -8.61
CA THR A 151 3.86 9.92 -8.05
C THR A 151 4.68 9.13 -7.05
N LEU A 152 5.96 8.83 -7.35
CA LEU A 152 6.86 8.12 -6.46
C LEU A 152 7.07 8.86 -5.14
N ARG A 153 7.29 10.19 -5.17
CA ARG A 153 7.43 11.01 -3.95
C ARG A 153 6.16 11.04 -3.09
N GLN A 154 4.99 11.07 -3.73
CA GLN A 154 3.73 10.95 -3.01
C GLN A 154 3.59 9.58 -2.34
N LEU A 155 3.93 8.50 -3.05
CA LEU A 155 3.89 7.15 -2.50
C LEU A 155 4.93 6.92 -1.40
N GLU A 156 6.11 7.51 -1.51
CA GLU A 156 7.13 7.52 -0.46
C GLU A 156 6.61 8.23 0.80
N THR A 157 5.94 9.37 0.65
CA THR A 157 5.33 10.11 1.77
C THR A 157 4.27 9.28 2.49
N LEU A 158 3.48 8.50 1.74
CA LEU A 158 2.49 7.57 2.28
C LEU A 158 3.11 6.30 2.88
N GLY A 159 4.41 6.06 2.68
CA GLY A 159 5.09 4.83 3.06
C GLY A 159 4.70 3.62 2.20
N ALA A 160 4.27 3.86 0.96
CA ALA A 160 3.98 2.82 -0.02
C ALA A 160 5.21 2.41 -0.85
N VAL A 161 6.24 3.26 -0.88
CA VAL A 161 7.47 3.07 -1.67
C VAL A 161 8.69 3.40 -0.81
N LEU A 162 9.74 2.60 -0.96
CA LEU A 162 11.07 2.83 -0.44
C LEU A 162 11.92 3.45 -1.55
N ALA A 163 12.49 4.62 -1.29
CA ALA A 163 13.45 5.27 -2.16
C ALA A 163 14.58 5.86 -1.31
N GLN A 164 15.83 5.83 -1.77
CA GLN A 164 16.85 6.67 -1.15
C GLN A 164 16.47 8.14 -1.35
N GLY A 165 16.57 8.92 -0.26
CA GLY A 165 16.05 10.27 -0.16
C GLY A 165 16.36 11.10 -1.40
N SER A 166 15.30 11.43 -2.15
CA SER A 166 15.34 12.20 -3.40
C SER A 166 16.27 11.63 -4.49
N PHE A 167 15.69 11.30 -5.64
CA PHE A 167 16.36 11.10 -6.94
C PHE A 167 17.06 12.37 -7.47
N SER A 168 17.78 13.10 -6.61
CA SER A 168 18.28 14.44 -6.86
C SER A 168 19.65 14.63 -6.23
N SER A 169 20.65 14.00 -6.81
CA SER A 169 21.79 14.71 -7.40
C SER A 169 22.70 13.72 -8.14
N SER A 170 23.36 14.19 -9.19
CA SER A 170 24.41 13.49 -9.96
C SER A 170 23.97 12.29 -10.80
N HIS A 171 23.53 12.55 -12.03
CA HIS A 171 24.09 11.95 -13.26
C HIS A 171 23.93 12.96 -14.42
N VAL A 172 24.55 14.15 -14.26
CA VAL A 172 25.08 14.88 -15.42
C VAL A 172 26.51 14.37 -15.57
N GLY A 173 26.67 13.31 -16.35
CA GLY A 173 27.99 12.88 -16.82
C GLY A 173 28.53 13.93 -17.79
N SER A 174 29.25 14.91 -17.24
CA SER A 174 30.17 15.73 -18.01
C SER A 174 31.58 15.16 -17.86
N ASP A 175 31.79 13.96 -18.40
CA ASP A 175 33.14 13.48 -18.72
C ASP A 175 33.56 14.11 -20.05
N LEU A 176 34.02 15.36 -19.99
CA LEU A 176 34.90 15.91 -21.00
C LEU A 176 36.34 15.73 -20.51
N PRO A 177 37.23 15.11 -21.29
CA PRO A 177 38.62 14.93 -20.89
C PRO A 177 39.33 16.28 -20.87
N GLN A 178 39.78 16.73 -19.69
CA GLN A 178 40.80 17.76 -19.62
C GLN A 178 42.13 17.14 -20.05
N ALA A 179 42.51 17.42 -21.30
CA ALA A 179 43.81 17.12 -21.83
C ALA A 179 44.89 17.81 -20.99
N ALA A 180 45.89 17.01 -20.59
CA ALA A 180 47.11 17.47 -19.98
C ALA A 180 47.86 18.42 -20.93
N GLY A 181 48.16 19.61 -20.44
CA GLY A 181 49.09 20.55 -21.08
C GLY A 181 50.10 21.04 -20.06
N LYS A 182 51.22 20.31 -19.93
CA LYS A 182 52.47 20.86 -19.39
C LYS A 182 53.15 21.65 -20.50
N SER A 183 53.49 22.90 -20.23
CA SER A 183 54.85 23.47 -20.36
C SER A 183 54.84 24.95 -20.01
#